data_AF-A0A7K3Y8M1-F1
#
_entry.id   AF-A0A7K3Y8M1-F1
#
_cell.length_a   1.000
_cell.length_b   1.000
_cell.length_c   1.000
_cell.angle_alpha   90.00
_cell.angle_beta   90.00
_cell.angle_gamma   90.00
#
_symmetry.space_group_name_H-M   'P 1'
#
loop_
_entity.id
_entity.type
_entity.pdbx_description
1 polymer ?
#
loop_
_entity_poly.entity_id
_entity_poly.type
_entity_poly.pdbx_seq_one_letter_code
_entity_poly.pdbx_strand_id
1 'polypeptide(L)' 'GGDTEVIGTVCTGQVLPPRSGEVIDLLLATIRRRPCTLDDLTVLLGLRPAEVSKCLRVLEAEGRVEQAREERGVFYRAV' A
#
# COMPACT_ATOMS: atom_id res chain seq x y z
N GLY A 1 -7.75 29.25 26.12
CA GLY A 1 -8.21 28.03 25.44
C GLY A 1 -7.09 27.60 24.54
N GLY A 2 -6.33 26.61 24.97
CA GLY A 2 -5.29 25.98 24.17
C GLY A 2 -5.75 24.56 23.90
N ASP A 3 -6.43 24.36 22.78
CA ASP A 3 -6.88 23.05 22.33
C ASP A 3 -5.76 22.42 21.50
N THR A 4 -4.78 21.86 22.20
CA THR A 4 -3.86 20.88 21.64
C THR A 4 -4.03 19.61 22.44
N GLU A 5 -4.58 18.58 21.82
CA GLU A 5 -4.16 17.21 22.09
C GLU A 5 -4.56 16.31 20.93
N VAL A 6 -3.58 16.20 20.02
CA VAL A 6 -3.41 15.10 19.09
C VAL A 6 -3.24 13.81 19.90
N ILE A 7 -4.16 12.86 19.79
CA ILE A 7 -3.86 11.45 20.06
C ILE A 7 -4.36 10.64 18.87
N GLY A 8 -3.44 10.42 17.93
CA GLY A 8 -3.56 9.37 16.93
C GLY A 8 -3.54 8.03 17.65
N THR A 9 -4.70 7.40 17.80
CA THR A 9 -4.76 5.99 18.14
C THR A 9 -4.57 5.18 16.85
N VAL A 10 -3.33 4.73 16.63
CA VAL A 10 -3.09 3.55 15.79
C VAL A 10 -2.33 2.54 16.64
N CYS A 11 -3.02 2.08 17.68
CA CYS A 11 -2.69 0.82 18.33
C CYS A 11 -3.31 -0.30 17.49
N THR A 12 -2.57 -0.82 16.52
CA THR A 12 -2.91 -2.14 15.95
C THR A 12 -1.65 -2.97 15.82
N GLY A 13 -1.07 -3.32 16.96
CA GLY A 13 -0.30 -4.55 17.07
C GLY A 13 -1.28 -5.72 17.02
N GLN A 14 -1.54 -6.28 15.84
CA GLN A 14 -2.29 -7.52 15.73
C GLN A 14 -1.46 -8.61 15.07
N VAL A 15 -1.23 -9.68 15.85
CA VAL A 15 -0.84 -11.02 15.41
C VAL A 15 -2.07 -11.67 14.76
N LEU A 16 -2.52 -11.12 13.63
CA LEU A 16 -3.54 -11.70 12.77
C LEU A 16 -3.08 -11.45 11.33
N PRO A 17 -3.20 -12.40 10.38
CA PRO A 17 -2.91 -12.10 8.98
C PRO A 17 -3.73 -10.87 8.57
N PRO A 18 -3.09 -9.86 7.96
CA PRO A 18 -3.77 -8.61 7.62
C PRO A 18 -4.93 -8.92 6.68
N ARG A 19 -6.09 -8.32 6.94
CA ARG A 19 -7.23 -8.46 6.04
C ARG A 19 -6.90 -7.80 4.70
N SER A 20 -7.45 -8.29 3.60
CA SER A 20 -7.15 -7.75 2.27
C SER A 20 -7.39 -6.24 2.16
N GLY A 21 -8.38 -5.69 2.86
CA GLY A 21 -8.63 -4.24 2.93
C GLY A 21 -7.48 -3.46 3.57
N GLU A 22 -6.93 -3.95 4.69
CA GLU A 22 -5.80 -3.28 5.37
C GLU A 22 -4.53 -3.31 4.51
N VAL A 23 -4.31 -4.41 3.79
CA VAL A 23 -3.20 -4.53 2.83
C VAL A 23 -3.35 -3.52 1.69
N ILE A 24 -4.57 -3.36 1.17
CA ILE A 24 -4.88 -2.39 0.10
C ILE A 24 -4.61 -0.95 0.56
N ASP A 25 -5.06 -0.58 1.76
CA ASP A 25 -4.84 0.76 2.30
C ASP A 25 -3.34 1.01 2.57
N LEU A 26 -2.62 0.01 3.08
CA LEU A 26 -1.18 0.10 3.31
C LEU A 26 -0.39 0.20 1.99
N LEU A 27 -0.77 -0.57 0.97
CA LEU A 27 -0.22 -0.49 -0.39
C LEU A 27 -0.39 0.92 -0.95
N LEU A 28 -1.60 1.46 -0.90
CA LEU A 28 -1.86 2.80 -1.41
C LEU A 28 -1.08 3.86 -0.63
N ALA A 29 -1.07 3.81 0.70
CA ALA A 29 -0.30 4.73 1.52
C ALA A 29 1.20 4.69 1.21
N THR A 30 1.73 3.50 0.91
CA THR A 30 3.13 3.30 0.52
C THR A 30 3.41 3.92 -0.85
N ILE A 31 2.59 3.58 -1.85
CA ILE A 31 2.71 4.06 -3.23
C ILE A 31 2.55 5.59 -3.32
N ARG A 32 1.67 6.19 -2.50
CA ARG A 32 1.48 7.64 -2.42
C ARG A 32 2.73 8.38 -1.93
N ARG A 33 3.53 7.75 -1.06
CA ARG A 33 4.76 8.36 -0.53
C ARG A 33 5.92 8.25 -1.53
N ARG A 34 5.98 7.15 -2.28
CA ARG A 34 6.96 6.93 -3.35
C ARG A 34 6.45 5.87 -4.33
N PRO A 35 6.64 6.04 -5.65
CA PRO A 35 6.41 4.96 -6.61
C PRO A 35 7.22 3.73 -6.21
N CYS A 36 6.59 2.55 -6.18
CA CYS A 36 7.21 1.29 -5.75
C CYS A 36 6.98 0.20 -6.80
N THR A 37 7.93 -0.72 -6.95
CA THR A 37 7.74 -1.91 -7.79
C THR A 37 6.92 -2.99 -7.07
N LEU A 38 6.40 -3.98 -7.80
CA LEU A 38 5.77 -5.16 -7.19
C LEU A 38 6.72 -5.85 -6.20
N ASP A 39 7.99 -5.98 -6.57
CA ASP A 39 9.01 -6.65 -5.76
C ASP A 39 9.24 -5.89 -4.44
N ASP A 40 9.41 -4.56 -4.50
CA ASP A 40 9.53 -3.72 -3.31
C ASP A 40 8.35 -3.88 -2.37
N LEU A 41 7.12 -3.92 -2.91
CA LEU A 41 5.91 -4.08 -2.12
C LEU A 41 5.84 -5.47 -1.46
N THR A 42 6.27 -6.52 -2.15
CA THR A 42 6.32 -7.87 -1.57
C THR A 42 7.33 -7.98 -0.43
N VAL A 43 8.51 -7.38 -0.59
CA VAL A 43 9.56 -7.36 0.43
C VAL A 43 9.13 -6.49 1.62
N LEU A 44 8.58 -5.30 1.36
CA LEU A 44 8.16 -4.36 2.40
C LEU A 44 7.01 -4.91 3.26
N LEU A 45 6.04 -5.57 2.62
CA LEU A 45 4.85 -6.10 3.29
C LEU A 45 5.06 -7.53 3.82
N GLY A 46 6.13 -8.21 3.40
CA GLY A 46 6.36 -9.63 3.69
C GLY A 46 5.29 -10.54 3.10
N LEU A 47 4.62 -10.11 2.02
CA LEU A 47 3.53 -10.82 1.38
C LEU A 47 3.98 -11.51 0.10
N ARG A 48 3.28 -12.59 -0.27
CA ARG A 48 3.53 -13.28 -1.52
C ARG A 48 3.19 -12.37 -2.72
N PRO A 49 3.95 -12.44 -3.83
CA PRO A 49 3.68 -11.66 -5.04
C PRO A 49 2.25 -11.79 -5.58
N ALA A 50 1.67 -12.99 -5.47
CA ALA A 50 0.29 -13.23 -5.89
C ALA A 50 -0.74 -12.44 -5.07
N GLU A 51 -0.52 -12.27 -3.76
CA GLU A 51 -1.44 -11.53 -2.89
C GLU A 51 -1.31 -10.03 -3.12
N VAL A 52 -0.09 -9.52 -3.28
CA VAL A 52 0.17 -8.12 -3.63
C VAL A 52 -0.43 -7.80 -5.01
N SER A 53 -0.20 -8.67 -6.01
CA SER A 53 -0.75 -8.49 -7.35
C SER A 53 -2.29 -8.46 -7.36
N LYS A 54 -2.96 -9.30 -6.57
CA LYS A 54 -4.43 -9.23 -6.43
C LYS A 54 -4.87 -7.87 -5.88
N CYS A 55 -4.22 -7.38 -4.83
CA CYS A 55 -4.56 -6.10 -4.21
C CYS A 55 -4.30 -4.92 -5.15
N LEU A 56 -3.19 -4.94 -5.88
CA LEU A 56 -2.88 -3.94 -6.91
C LEU A 56 -3.91 -3.94 -8.02
N ARG A 57 -4.37 -5.11 -8.46
CA ARG A 57 -5.42 -5.23 -9.49
C ARG A 57 -6.76 -4.63 -9.04
N VAL A 58 -7.09 -4.71 -7.74
CA VAL A 58 -8.25 -4.02 -7.15
C VAL A 58 -8.03 -2.50 -7.18
N LEU A 59 -6.87 -2.02 -6.73
CA LEU A 59 -6.55 -0.58 -6.74
C LEU A 59 -6.54 0.01 -8.16
N GLU A 60 -6.08 -0.74 -9.15
CA GLU A 60 -6.12 -0.36 -10.57
C GLU A 60 -7.56 -0.32 -11.09
N ALA A 61 -8.37 -1.33 -10.76
CA ALA A 61 -9.78 -1.36 -11.14
C ALA A 61 -10.58 -0.22 -10.50
N GLU A 62 -10.20 0.21 -9.29
CA GLU A 62 -10.75 1.39 -8.61
C GLU A 62 -10.19 2.72 -9.16
N GLY A 63 -9.18 2.69 -10.04
CA GLY A 63 -8.52 3.89 -10.57
C GLY A 63 -7.68 4.66 -9.55
N ARG A 64 -7.27 4.01 -8.46
CA ARG A 64 -6.48 4.61 -7.37
C ARG A 64 -4.97 4.51 -7.61
N VAL A 65 -4.55 3.56 -8.43
CA VAL A 65 -3.15 3.40 -8.84
C VAL A 65 -3.05 3.13 -10.34
N GLU A 66 -1.91 3.52 -10.92
CA GLU A 66 -1.53 3.27 -12.30
C GLU A 66 -0.15 2.59 -12.39
N GLN A 67 0.08 1.85 -13.47
CA GLN A 67 1.38 1.28 -13.78
C GLN A 67 2.21 2.28 -14.59
N ALA A 68 3.30 2.77 -13.99
CA ALA A 68 4.34 3.51 -14.68
C ALA A 68 5.43 2.54 -15.15
N ARG A 69 5.55 2.36 -16.47
CA ARG A 69 6.70 1.64 -17.05
C ARG A 69 7.89 2.59 -17.13
N GLU A 70 8.94 2.27 -16.39
CA GLU A 70 10.22 2.99 -16.43
C GLU A 70 11.33 2.09 -16.99
N GLU A 71 12.51 2.67 -17.29
CA GLU A 71 13.66 1.92 -17.82
C GLU A 71 14.08 0.73 -16.92
N ARG A 72 13.85 0.84 -15.61
CA ARG A 72 14.22 -0.19 -14.62
C ARG A 72 13.13 -1.23 -14.34
N GLY A 73 11.91 -1.03 -14.84
CA GLY A 73 10.80 -1.96 -14.62
C GLY A 73 9.43 -1.29 -14.48
N VAL A 74 8.47 -2.04 -13.95
CA VAL A 74 7.10 -1.57 -13.71
C VAL A 74 6.99 -1.04 -12.29
N PHE A 75 6.70 0.24 -12.17
CA PHE A 75 6.39 0.92 -10.91
C PHE A 75 4.90 1.17 -10.82
N TYR A 76 4.38 1.18 -9.60
CA TYR A 76 3.01 1.57 -9.31
C TYR A 76 3.02 2.97 -8.71
N ARG A 77 2.13 3.83 -9.21
CA ARG A 77 1.95 5.22 -8.77
C ARG A 77 0.50 5.45 -8.38
N ALA A 78 0.25 6.24 -7.34
CA ALA A 78 -1.10 6.64 -6.96
C ALA A 78 -1.60 7.77 -7.86
N VAL A 79 -2.85 7.67 -8.29
CA VAL A 79 -3.54 8.66 -9.15
C VAL A 79 -4.34 9.64 -8.30
#